data_AF-A0A6S6TC73-F1
#
_entry.id   AF-A0A6S6TC73-F1
#
_cell.length_a   1.000
_cell.length_b   1.000
_cell.length_c   1.000
_cell.angle_alpha   90.00
_cell.angle_beta   90.00
_cell.angle_gamma   90.00
#
_symmetry.space_group_name_H-M   'P 1'
#
loop_
_entity.id
_entity.type
_entity.pdbx_description
1 polymer ?
#
loop_
_entity_poly.entity_id
_entity_poly.type
_entity_poly.pdbx_seq_one_letter_code
_entity_poly.pdbx_strand_id
1 'polypeptide(L)'
;MRGIKPHNIFTRNGDTLDDDWPLFDENDREGTYTMQAVDAVVSNPPYSQAWDSEHKENDPRYARFGLAPKTKADFAFLLHDLYHLKPDGIMAIVLPHGVLFRGGEEGAIRKALIEQNHIDTIIGLPANIFFGTGIPTVILVLRQQRENTDVLVVDASKHFLKVGKNNKLQASDIKRITDVVNNREDVPKFAAVVSKATLRENEYNLNIPRYVDSAADAESWDLHATMLGGIPVSEINQLRTYWQAFPALRNTLFTDTNSNYAELAIASNAVNDTISQHSEVQGFKQSYDAAFSDFDDSLRAELITLFSDAASSGVAPILNIARLEEKLSADLFQRLARTTLNDIALIDKYHAYQLLNNQWQMIRTDLEMLHTEGFAVTKQVDPFMVVKKVKGK
;
A
#
# COMPACT_ATOMS: atom_id res chain seq x y z
N MET A 1 14.03 -24.07 -0.18
CA MET A 1 14.39 -22.77 -0.78
C MET A 1 13.42 -22.51 -1.92
N ARG A 2 12.82 -21.33 -2.03
CA ARG A 2 11.71 -20.98 -2.95
C ARG A 2 12.09 -21.00 -4.45
N GLY A 3 12.68 -22.08 -4.96
CA GLY A 3 13.14 -22.19 -6.35
C GLY A 3 14.37 -21.33 -6.70
N ILE A 4 14.98 -20.64 -5.73
CA ILE A 4 16.17 -19.81 -5.94
C ILE A 4 17.39 -20.71 -6.11
N LYS A 5 18.14 -20.52 -7.20
CA LYS A 5 19.39 -21.25 -7.45
C LYS A 5 20.43 -20.83 -6.40
N PRO A 6 21.11 -21.77 -5.72
CA PRO A 6 22.06 -21.44 -4.66
C PRO A 6 23.18 -20.47 -5.07
N HIS A 7 23.65 -20.54 -6.32
CA HIS A 7 24.69 -19.62 -6.83
C HIS A 7 24.23 -18.16 -7.02
N ASN A 8 22.94 -17.87 -6.85
CA ASN A 8 22.40 -16.51 -6.84
C ASN A 8 22.29 -15.94 -5.42
N ILE A 9 22.71 -16.70 -4.39
CA ILE A 9 22.60 -16.30 -2.99
C ILE A 9 24.00 -16.01 -2.46
N PHE A 10 24.24 -14.74 -2.17
CA PHE A 10 25.47 -14.26 -1.57
C PHE A 10 25.13 -13.72 -0.18
N THR A 11 25.64 -14.38 0.85
CA THR A 11 25.37 -14.01 2.24
C THR A 11 26.65 -14.01 3.05
N ARG A 12 26.82 -12.99 3.88
CA ARG A 12 27.92 -12.87 4.81
C ARG A 12 27.37 -12.65 6.22
N ASN A 13 27.98 -13.30 7.21
CA ASN A 13 27.75 -12.98 8.61
C ASN A 13 28.80 -11.96 9.07
N GLY A 14 28.38 -10.77 9.48
CA GLY A 14 29.26 -9.67 9.91
C GLY A 14 28.47 -8.45 10.35
N ASP A 15 29.18 -7.47 10.91
CA ASP A 15 28.61 -6.16 11.24
C ASP A 15 28.69 -5.26 10.00
N THR A 16 27.53 -4.82 9.51
CA THR A 16 27.41 -4.04 8.26
C THR A 16 27.95 -2.62 8.38
N LEU A 17 28.00 -2.04 9.58
CA LEU A 17 28.47 -0.67 9.80
C LEU A 17 29.99 -0.65 10.04
N ASP A 18 30.53 -1.72 10.64
CA ASP A 18 31.97 -1.83 10.90
C ASP A 18 32.77 -2.48 9.76
N ASP A 19 32.21 -3.46 9.06
CA ASP A 19 32.89 -4.19 7.99
C ASP A 19 32.04 -4.19 6.71
N ASP A 20 32.18 -3.10 5.96
CA ASP A 20 31.44 -2.82 4.74
C ASP A 20 31.60 -3.94 3.68
N TRP A 21 30.50 -4.32 3.03
CA TRP A 21 30.44 -5.47 2.13
C TRP A 21 29.29 -5.34 1.12
N PRO A 22 29.45 -5.81 -0.14
CA PRO A 22 30.60 -6.50 -0.72
C PRO A 22 31.63 -5.53 -1.31
N LEU A 23 32.89 -5.65 -0.86
CA LEU A 23 33.96 -4.70 -1.21
C LEU A 23 35.22 -5.29 -1.85
N PHE A 24 35.38 -6.62 -1.91
CA PHE A 24 36.68 -7.23 -2.25
C PHE A 24 36.53 -8.53 -3.05
N ASP A 25 37.55 -8.87 -3.85
CA ASP A 25 37.91 -10.27 -4.10
C ASP A 25 38.39 -10.85 -2.76
N GLU A 26 37.82 -11.98 -2.30
CA GLU A 26 38.21 -12.59 -1.02
C GLU A 26 39.71 -12.97 -0.96
N ASN A 27 40.38 -13.07 -2.13
CA ASN A 27 41.80 -13.39 -2.24
C ASN A 27 42.74 -12.16 -2.27
N ASP A 28 42.23 -10.93 -2.42
CA ASP A 28 43.03 -9.70 -2.42
C ASP A 28 42.24 -8.49 -1.90
N ARG A 29 42.13 -8.44 -0.57
CA ARG A 29 41.36 -7.42 0.18
C ARG A 29 41.97 -6.02 0.13
N GLU A 30 43.27 -5.89 -0.11
CA GLU A 30 43.97 -4.59 -0.10
C GLU A 30 44.13 -3.99 -1.51
N GLY A 31 44.12 -4.82 -2.57
CA GLY A 31 44.36 -4.40 -3.95
C GLY A 31 43.12 -4.17 -4.82
N THR A 32 41.93 -4.65 -4.42
CA THR A 32 40.73 -4.66 -5.29
C THR A 32 39.49 -4.05 -4.65
N TYR A 33 39.56 -2.78 -4.22
CA TYR A 33 38.35 -2.06 -3.85
C TYR A 33 37.46 -1.84 -5.09
N THR A 34 36.43 -2.66 -5.24
CA THR A 34 35.37 -2.43 -6.23
C THR A 34 34.04 -2.40 -5.50
N MET A 35 33.54 -1.19 -5.25
CA MET A 35 32.19 -0.99 -4.72
C MET A 35 31.18 -1.69 -5.64
N GLN A 36 30.44 -2.65 -5.09
CA GLN A 36 29.33 -3.27 -5.79
C GLN A 36 28.07 -2.44 -5.57
N ALA A 37 27.56 -1.88 -6.67
CA ALA A 37 26.29 -1.19 -6.69
C ALA A 37 25.18 -2.14 -7.14
N VAL A 38 24.02 -2.10 -6.47
CA VAL A 38 22.85 -2.91 -6.79
C VAL A 38 21.70 -2.06 -7.33
N ASP A 39 20.80 -2.70 -8.08
CA ASP A 39 19.62 -2.04 -8.66
C ASP A 39 18.53 -1.77 -7.61
N ALA A 40 18.44 -2.61 -6.58
CA ALA A 40 17.47 -2.46 -5.51
C ALA A 40 18.01 -2.88 -4.15
N VAL A 41 17.69 -2.09 -3.12
CA VAL A 41 18.00 -2.40 -1.70
C VAL A 41 16.71 -2.43 -0.90
N VAL A 42 16.54 -3.46 -0.07
CA VAL A 42 15.45 -3.54 0.92
C VAL A 42 16.04 -3.88 2.29
N SER A 43 15.66 -3.14 3.32
CA SER A 43 16.23 -3.34 4.66
C SER A 43 15.24 -3.05 5.79
N ASN A 44 15.43 -3.78 6.89
CA ASN A 44 14.75 -3.58 8.17
C ASN A 44 15.82 -3.68 9.27
N PRO A 45 16.64 -2.63 9.45
CA PRO A 45 17.74 -2.65 10.40
C PRO A 45 17.25 -2.70 11.86
N PRO A 46 18.11 -3.08 12.80
CA PRO A 46 17.83 -2.95 14.23
C PRO A 46 17.53 -1.49 14.62
N TYR A 47 16.37 -1.25 15.21
CA TYR A 47 15.91 0.12 15.49
C TYR A 47 16.73 0.78 16.58
N SER A 48 17.24 1.97 16.27
CA SER A 48 17.93 2.82 17.24
C SER A 48 19.04 2.10 18.02
N GLN A 49 19.74 1.17 17.36
CA GLN A 49 20.90 0.48 17.93
C GLN A 49 22.03 1.48 18.18
N ALA A 50 22.80 1.26 19.25
CA ALA A 50 24.09 1.92 19.40
C ALA A 50 25.08 1.38 18.35
N TRP A 51 25.98 2.23 17.89
CA TRP A 51 27.01 1.88 16.93
C TRP A 51 28.29 2.68 17.21
N ASP A 52 29.41 2.18 16.71
CA ASP A 52 30.67 2.91 16.77
C ASP A 52 30.75 3.87 15.57
N SER A 53 30.80 5.17 15.87
CA SER A 53 30.96 6.22 14.85
C SER A 53 32.39 6.78 14.81
N GLU A 54 33.31 6.27 15.64
CA GLU A 54 34.66 6.80 15.75
C GLU A 54 35.45 6.56 14.46
N HIS A 55 36.16 7.61 14.01
CA HIS A 55 37.02 7.57 12.83
C HIS A 55 36.31 7.29 11.49
N LYS A 56 34.98 7.41 11.44
CA LYS A 56 34.18 7.20 10.22
C LYS A 56 33.84 8.50 9.49
N GLU A 57 34.39 9.65 9.89
CA GLU A 57 34.10 10.96 9.29
C GLU A 57 34.48 11.04 7.80
N ASN A 58 35.54 10.32 7.42
CA ASN A 58 36.05 10.25 6.05
C ASN A 58 35.55 9.00 5.28
N ASP A 59 34.72 8.16 5.92
CA ASP A 59 34.12 7.00 5.25
C ASP A 59 33.23 7.49 4.09
N PRO A 60 33.42 7.00 2.85
CA PRO A 60 32.62 7.41 1.69
C PRO A 60 31.10 7.28 1.88
N ARG A 61 30.65 6.37 2.76
CA ARG A 61 29.24 6.17 3.10
C ARG A 61 28.63 7.38 3.81
N TYR A 62 29.44 8.08 4.61
CA TYR A 62 28.95 9.13 5.52
C TYR A 62 29.47 10.54 5.18
N ALA A 63 30.63 10.66 4.54
CA ALA A 63 31.34 11.92 4.32
C ALA A 63 30.49 13.03 3.66
N ARG A 64 29.49 12.66 2.84
CA ARG A 64 28.58 13.60 2.15
C ARG A 64 27.44 14.14 3.03
N PHE A 65 27.13 13.48 4.13
CA PHE A 65 25.90 13.72 4.91
C PHE A 65 26.17 13.99 6.40
N GLY A 66 27.29 13.49 6.92
CA GLY A 66 27.62 13.48 8.34
C GLY A 66 27.34 12.13 8.99
N LEU A 67 27.74 12.01 10.27
CA LEU A 67 27.59 10.80 11.06
C LEU A 67 26.29 10.81 11.85
N ALA A 68 25.65 9.64 11.95
CA ALA A 68 24.50 9.46 12.83
C ALA A 68 24.95 9.43 14.31
N PRO A 69 24.08 9.76 15.28
CA PRO A 69 24.43 9.73 16.69
C PRO A 69 24.88 8.34 17.15
N LYS A 70 25.88 8.26 18.04
CA LYS A 70 26.40 6.99 18.62
C LYS A 70 25.30 6.08 19.20
N THR A 71 24.20 6.66 19.68
CA THR A 71 23.07 5.92 20.28
C THR A 71 21.97 5.55 19.28
N LYS A 72 22.07 6.00 18.02
CA LYS A 72 21.02 5.90 17.00
C LYS A 72 21.63 5.65 15.61
N ALA A 73 21.84 4.37 15.29
CA ALA A 73 22.38 3.95 14.00
C ALA A 73 21.39 4.06 12.81
N ASP A 74 20.15 4.51 13.03
CA ASP A 74 19.08 4.50 12.01
C ASP A 74 19.53 5.15 10.67
N PHE A 75 20.17 6.32 10.72
CA PHE A 75 20.72 6.97 9.52
C PHE A 75 22.04 6.34 9.03
N ALA A 76 22.82 5.68 9.89
CA ALA A 76 24.04 4.99 9.45
C ALA A 76 23.71 3.82 8.51
N PHE A 77 22.67 3.03 8.84
CA PHE A 77 22.15 2.00 7.94
C PHE A 77 21.57 2.61 6.66
N LEU A 78 20.78 3.68 6.76
CA LEU A 78 20.20 4.34 5.58
C LEU A 78 21.29 4.83 4.61
N LEU A 79 22.34 5.45 5.13
CA LEU A 79 23.43 5.99 4.32
C LEU A 79 24.31 4.87 3.73
N HIS A 80 24.51 3.77 4.46
CA HIS A 80 25.16 2.57 3.92
C HIS A 80 24.37 1.99 2.74
N ASP A 81 23.06 1.77 2.90
CA ASP A 81 22.19 1.25 1.84
C ASP A 81 22.17 2.17 0.62
N LEU A 82 22.10 3.49 0.82
CA LEU A 82 22.14 4.49 -0.25
C LEU A 82 23.50 4.50 -0.98
N TYR A 83 24.59 4.28 -0.26
CA TYR A 83 25.93 4.21 -0.83
C TYR A 83 26.07 3.07 -1.84
N HIS A 84 25.50 1.89 -1.56
CA HIS A 84 25.53 0.71 -2.44
C HIS A 84 24.47 0.75 -3.56
N LEU A 85 23.74 1.84 -3.73
CA LEU A 85 22.70 1.95 -4.75
C LEU A 85 23.27 2.48 -6.07
N LYS A 86 22.91 1.83 -7.19
CA LYS A 86 23.19 2.36 -8.53
C LYS A 86 22.50 3.72 -8.75
N PRO A 87 22.99 4.57 -9.67
CA PRO A 87 22.38 5.87 -9.99
C PRO A 87 20.87 5.83 -10.25
N ASP A 88 20.39 4.82 -10.96
CA ASP A 88 18.99 4.56 -11.31
C ASP A 88 18.28 3.58 -10.36
N GLY A 89 18.97 3.16 -9.29
CA GLY A 89 18.46 2.18 -8.33
C GLY A 89 17.39 2.74 -7.39
N ILE A 90 16.66 1.81 -6.76
CA ILE A 90 15.63 2.10 -5.76
C ILE A 90 15.91 1.40 -4.43
N MET A 91 15.78 2.15 -3.33
CA MET A 91 15.96 1.62 -1.99
C MET A 91 14.66 1.79 -1.20
N ALA A 92 14.30 0.79 -0.39
CA ALA A 92 13.22 0.89 0.60
C ALA A 92 13.70 0.39 1.98
N ILE A 93 13.71 1.28 2.96
CA ILE A 93 14.16 0.99 4.34
C ILE A 93 13.04 1.23 5.34
N VAL A 94 12.87 0.31 6.29
CA VAL A 94 11.92 0.46 7.39
C VAL A 94 12.61 1.05 8.61
N LEU A 95 12.11 2.18 9.13
CA LEU A 95 12.68 2.89 10.28
C LEU A 95 11.60 3.34 11.27
N PRO A 96 11.94 3.61 12.54
CA PRO A 96 11.02 4.27 13.48
C PRO A 96 10.75 5.72 13.08
N HIS A 97 9.59 6.27 13.43
CA HIS A 97 9.19 7.66 13.08
C HIS A 97 10.19 8.74 13.49
N GLY A 98 11.05 8.50 14.50
CA GLY A 98 11.98 9.51 14.99
C GLY A 98 12.92 10.07 13.91
N VAL A 99 13.29 9.28 12.90
CA VAL A 99 14.16 9.75 11.79
C VAL A 99 13.54 10.93 11.02
N LEU A 100 12.21 11.07 11.05
CA LEU A 100 11.49 12.11 10.35
C LEU A 100 11.65 13.50 11.01
N PHE A 101 11.86 13.57 12.32
CA PHE A 101 11.73 14.83 13.07
C PHE A 101 12.80 15.07 14.13
N ARG A 102 13.63 14.08 14.49
CA ARG A 102 14.73 14.29 15.44
C ARG A 102 15.71 15.36 14.90
N GLY A 103 16.19 16.21 15.80
CA GLY A 103 17.10 17.32 15.50
C GLY A 103 18.57 16.90 15.52
N GLY A 104 19.48 17.86 15.71
CA GLY A 104 20.92 17.59 15.81
C GLY A 104 21.52 16.99 14.54
N GLU A 105 22.40 16.01 14.70
CA GLU A 105 23.07 15.30 13.62
C GLU A 105 22.08 14.67 12.62
N GLU A 106 21.00 14.05 13.11
CA GLU A 106 19.96 13.46 12.26
C GLU A 106 19.19 14.53 11.45
N GLY A 107 19.00 15.71 12.03
CA GLY A 107 18.43 16.85 11.32
C GLY A 107 19.31 17.34 10.18
N ALA A 108 20.63 17.38 10.40
CA ALA A 108 21.60 17.76 9.38
C ALA A 108 21.65 16.74 8.23
N ILE A 109 21.70 15.43 8.55
CA ILE A 109 21.66 14.35 7.55
C ILE A 109 20.37 14.43 6.73
N ARG A 110 19.21 14.55 7.40
CA ARG A 110 17.91 14.65 6.73
C ARG A 110 17.83 15.86 5.79
N LYS A 111 18.31 17.02 6.23
CA LYS A 111 18.42 18.21 5.37
C LYS A 111 19.29 17.92 4.14
N ALA A 112 20.47 17.32 4.32
CA ALA A 112 21.37 16.99 3.22
C ALA A 112 20.74 16.00 2.22
N LEU A 113 20.02 14.98 2.69
CA LEU A 113 19.29 14.02 1.85
C LEU A 113 18.18 14.68 1.03
N ILE A 114 17.43 15.62 1.61
CA ILE A 114 16.37 16.36 0.90
C ILE A 114 16.97 17.31 -0.14
N GLU A 115 18.00 18.06 0.24
CA GLU A 115 18.66 19.02 -0.66
C GLU A 115 19.28 18.32 -1.87
N GLN A 116 19.97 17.20 -1.63
CA GLN A 116 20.57 16.34 -2.67
C GLN A 116 19.57 15.43 -3.38
N ASN A 117 18.28 15.56 -3.08
CA ASN A 117 17.19 14.91 -3.80
C ASN A 117 17.10 13.37 -3.66
N HIS A 118 17.52 12.81 -2.53
CA HIS A 118 17.58 11.36 -2.32
C HIS A 118 16.29 10.75 -1.77
N ILE A 119 15.55 11.46 -0.92
CA ILE A 119 14.29 10.94 -0.34
C ILE A 119 13.19 11.07 -1.39
N ASP A 120 12.62 9.94 -1.81
CA ASP A 120 11.58 9.93 -2.84
C ASP A 120 10.15 9.90 -2.28
N THR A 121 9.92 8.98 -1.36
CA THR A 121 8.61 8.70 -0.79
C THR A 121 8.74 8.35 0.69
N ILE A 122 7.77 8.79 1.50
CA ILE A 122 7.62 8.46 2.91
C ILE A 122 6.28 7.75 3.08
N ILE A 123 6.28 6.54 3.63
CA ILE A 123 5.07 5.74 3.85
C ILE A 123 4.93 5.47 5.33
N GLY A 124 3.96 6.11 6.00
CA GLY A 124 3.60 5.85 7.39
C GLY A 124 2.81 4.55 7.51
N LEU A 125 3.31 3.61 8.31
CA LEU A 125 2.64 2.33 8.54
C LEU A 125 1.76 2.39 9.81
N PRO A 126 0.77 1.48 9.91
CA PRO A 126 0.02 1.27 11.14
C PRO A 126 0.94 0.93 12.33
N ALA A 127 0.59 1.44 13.51
CA ALA A 127 1.19 0.98 14.76
C ALA A 127 0.91 -0.52 14.99
N ASN A 128 1.70 -1.19 15.84
CA ASN A 128 1.56 -2.63 16.15
C ASN A 128 1.60 -3.58 14.93
N ILE A 129 2.25 -3.18 13.83
CA ILE A 129 2.41 -4.06 12.65
C ILE A 129 3.57 -5.05 12.83
N PHE A 130 4.60 -4.66 13.58
CA PHE A 130 5.76 -5.49 13.87
C PHE A 130 5.57 -6.30 15.16
N PHE A 131 6.11 -7.51 15.19
CA PHE A 131 6.18 -8.30 16.41
C PHE A 131 7.18 -7.67 17.39
N GLY A 132 6.83 -7.61 18.68
CA GLY A 132 7.74 -7.15 19.74
C GLY A 132 7.78 -5.64 19.96
N THR A 133 7.14 -4.82 19.12
CA THR A 133 7.02 -3.37 19.32
C THR A 133 5.69 -2.83 18.83
N GLY A 134 5.09 -1.92 19.62
CA GLY A 134 3.87 -1.23 19.24
C GLY A 134 4.10 0.11 18.53
N ILE A 135 5.36 0.49 18.32
CA ILE A 135 5.74 1.79 17.76
C ILE A 135 5.33 1.85 16.29
N PRO A 136 4.78 2.98 15.80
CA PRO A 136 4.56 3.20 14.39
C PRO A 136 5.91 3.38 13.64
N THR A 137 6.01 2.75 12.49
CA THR A 137 7.20 2.72 11.64
C THR A 137 6.90 3.38 10.30
N VAL A 138 7.95 3.83 9.61
CA VAL A 138 7.87 4.34 8.25
C VAL A 138 8.69 3.48 7.31
N ILE A 139 8.26 3.42 6.04
CA ILE A 139 9.11 3.03 4.93
C ILE A 139 9.59 4.31 4.26
N LEU A 140 10.91 4.49 4.18
CA LEU A 140 11.50 5.52 3.33
C LEU A 140 11.93 4.88 2.03
N VAL A 141 11.43 5.42 0.91
CA VAL A 141 11.91 5.09 -0.42
C VAL A 141 12.93 6.14 -0.83
N LEU A 142 14.11 5.71 -1.23
CA LEU A 142 15.19 6.58 -1.67
C LEU A 142 15.66 6.19 -3.07
N ARG A 143 16.20 7.18 -3.78
CA ARG A 143 16.88 7.00 -5.06
C ARG A 143 18.22 7.71 -5.06
N GLN A 144 19.19 7.13 -5.75
CA GLN A 144 20.50 7.76 -5.90
C GLN A 144 20.42 8.99 -6.80
N GLN A 145 19.69 8.88 -7.92
CA GLN A 145 19.32 9.99 -8.80
C GLN A 145 17.84 9.88 -9.17
N ARG A 146 17.18 11.04 -9.30
CA ARG A 146 15.80 11.13 -9.77
C ARG A 146 15.53 12.52 -10.35
N GLU A 147 14.60 12.58 -11.30
CA GLU A 147 14.25 13.81 -12.02
C GLU A 147 13.36 14.72 -11.19
N ASN A 148 12.37 14.16 -10.50
CA ASN A 148 11.44 14.91 -9.66
C ASN A 148 12.11 15.37 -8.35
N THR A 149 11.69 16.52 -7.83
CA THR A 149 12.29 17.11 -6.61
C THR A 149 11.37 17.16 -5.40
N ASP A 150 10.10 16.81 -5.60
CA ASP A 150 9.09 16.62 -4.56
C ASP A 150 9.33 15.35 -3.73
N VAL A 151 8.67 15.26 -2.58
CA VAL A 151 8.59 14.06 -1.76
C VAL A 151 7.12 13.66 -1.66
N LEU A 152 6.81 12.41 -2.02
CA LEU A 152 5.47 11.86 -1.80
C LEU A 152 5.36 11.41 -0.35
N VAL A 153 4.35 11.91 0.37
CA VAL A 153 4.05 11.50 1.74
C VAL A 153 2.75 10.72 1.74
N VAL A 154 2.77 9.48 2.21
CA VAL A 154 1.62 8.58 2.32
C VAL A 154 1.38 8.25 3.79
N ASP A 155 0.17 8.47 4.29
CA ASP A 155 -0.28 8.06 5.61
C ASP A 155 -1.19 6.82 5.49
N ALA A 156 -0.61 5.63 5.64
CA ALA A 156 -1.34 4.38 5.69
C ALA A 156 -1.63 3.93 7.14
N SER A 157 -1.45 4.79 8.15
CA SER A 157 -1.56 4.40 9.57
C SER A 157 -2.94 3.88 9.96
N LYS A 158 -4.00 4.24 9.22
CA LYS A 158 -5.39 3.82 9.44
C LYS A 158 -5.83 2.63 8.57
N HIS A 159 -4.97 2.17 7.66
CA HIS A 159 -5.27 1.11 6.72
C HIS A 159 -4.73 -0.23 7.24
N PHE A 160 -5.53 -0.96 8.00
CA PHE A 160 -5.16 -2.27 8.51
C PHE A 160 -6.36 -3.11 8.94
N LEU A 161 -6.16 -4.43 8.97
CA LEU A 161 -7.00 -5.35 9.73
C LEU A 161 -6.42 -5.53 11.13
N LYS A 162 -7.24 -5.32 12.17
CA LYS A 162 -6.84 -5.63 13.54
C LYS A 162 -6.92 -7.14 13.78
N VAL A 163 -5.79 -7.76 14.12
CA VAL A 163 -5.67 -9.19 14.39
C VAL A 163 -5.11 -9.39 15.80
N GLY A 164 -6.02 -9.52 16.77
CA GLY A 164 -5.66 -9.60 18.18
C GLY A 164 -5.00 -8.31 18.67
N LYS A 165 -3.73 -8.39 19.09
CA LYS A 165 -2.93 -7.24 19.53
C LYS A 165 -2.17 -6.54 18.39
N ASN A 166 -2.04 -7.22 17.25
CA ASN A 166 -1.26 -6.73 16.12
C ASN A 166 -2.18 -6.23 15.01
N ASN A 167 -1.63 -5.35 14.18
CA ASN A 167 -2.27 -4.88 12.97
C ASN A 167 -1.64 -5.57 11.76
N LYS A 168 -2.44 -5.87 10.74
CA LYS A 168 -1.98 -6.52 9.52
C LYS A 168 -2.45 -5.72 8.32
N LEU A 169 -1.53 -5.40 7.41
CA LEU A 169 -1.89 -4.88 6.10
C LEU A 169 -2.59 -5.96 5.28
N GLN A 170 -3.73 -5.61 4.71
CA GLN A 170 -4.44 -6.44 3.75
C GLN A 170 -3.83 -6.25 2.35
N ALA A 171 -4.17 -7.13 1.41
CA ALA A 171 -3.68 -7.01 0.03
C ALA A 171 -4.17 -5.71 -0.61
N SER A 172 -5.39 -5.27 -0.28
CA SER A 172 -5.93 -3.97 -0.71
C SER A 172 -5.15 -2.78 -0.19
N ASP A 173 -4.68 -2.84 1.05
CA ASP A 173 -3.90 -1.75 1.65
C ASP A 173 -2.55 -1.62 0.94
N ILE A 174 -1.88 -2.76 0.71
CA ILE A 174 -0.61 -2.80 -0.04
C ILE A 174 -0.83 -2.28 -1.47
N LYS A 175 -1.84 -2.78 -2.17
CA LYS A 175 -2.15 -2.38 -3.54
C LYS A 175 -2.44 -0.88 -3.66
N ARG A 176 -3.22 -0.32 -2.72
CA ARG A 176 -3.51 1.12 -2.66
C ARG A 176 -2.24 1.94 -2.47
N ILE A 177 -1.39 1.56 -1.52
CA ILE A 177 -0.10 2.23 -1.29
C ILE A 177 0.75 2.16 -2.56
N THR A 178 0.90 0.98 -3.16
CA THR A 178 1.74 0.82 -4.36
C THR A 178 1.22 1.61 -5.55
N ASP A 179 -0.09 1.66 -5.77
CA ASP A 179 -0.67 2.41 -6.89
C ASP A 179 -0.44 3.92 -6.70
N VAL A 180 -0.61 4.44 -5.48
CA VAL A 180 -0.34 5.85 -5.16
C VAL A 180 1.14 6.19 -5.29
N VAL A 181 2.04 5.30 -4.88
CA VAL A 181 3.50 5.51 -5.02
C VAL A 181 3.94 5.48 -6.48
N ASN A 182 3.42 4.55 -7.27
CA ASN A 182 3.76 4.41 -8.69
C ASN A 182 3.23 5.59 -9.50
N ASN A 183 2.02 6.08 -9.21
CA ASN A 183 1.39 7.16 -9.97
C ASN A 183 1.72 8.56 -9.42
N ARG A 184 2.23 8.65 -8.18
CA ARG A 184 2.48 9.92 -7.46
C ARG A 184 1.27 10.84 -7.40
N GLU A 185 0.14 10.31 -6.95
CA GLU A 185 -1.13 11.03 -6.88
C GLU A 185 -1.39 11.63 -5.50
N ASP A 186 -1.92 12.86 -5.46
CA ASP A 186 -2.53 13.43 -4.27
C ASP A 186 -3.85 12.72 -3.98
N VAL A 187 -4.00 12.17 -2.78
CA VAL A 187 -5.21 11.49 -2.33
C VAL A 187 -5.67 12.10 -1.01
N PRO A 188 -6.84 12.75 -0.96
CA PRO A 188 -7.34 13.38 0.27
C PRO A 188 -7.27 12.43 1.47
N LYS A 189 -6.72 12.94 2.59
CA LYS A 189 -6.53 12.21 3.85
C LYS A 189 -5.62 10.97 3.79
N PHE A 190 -4.94 10.72 2.68
CA PHE A 190 -4.12 9.53 2.48
C PHE A 190 -2.72 9.83 1.92
N ALA A 191 -2.59 10.71 0.93
CA ALA A 191 -1.30 11.03 0.33
C ALA A 191 -1.22 12.47 -0.18
N ALA A 192 -0.02 13.04 -0.13
CA ALA A 192 0.28 14.37 -0.64
C ALA A 192 1.67 14.42 -1.30
N VAL A 193 1.76 15.04 -2.47
CA VAL A 193 3.02 15.37 -3.16
C VAL A 193 3.52 16.71 -2.65
N VAL A 194 4.62 16.68 -1.89
CA VAL A 194 5.13 17.85 -1.18
C VAL A 194 6.32 18.44 -1.92
N SER A 195 6.23 19.73 -2.25
CA SER A 195 7.33 20.43 -2.91
C SER A 195 8.55 20.60 -1.99
N LYS A 196 9.76 20.65 -2.56
CA LYS A 196 10.99 20.93 -1.80
C LYS A 196 10.93 22.28 -1.07
N ALA A 197 10.24 23.28 -1.61
CA ALA A 197 10.04 24.57 -0.96
C ALA A 197 9.26 24.41 0.35
N THR A 198 8.15 23.67 0.33
CA THR A 198 7.33 23.36 1.51
C THR A 198 8.12 22.58 2.56
N LEU A 199 9.02 21.67 2.13
CA LEU A 199 9.91 20.95 3.05
C LEU A 199 10.91 21.89 3.75
N ARG A 200 11.46 22.87 3.02
CA ARG A 200 12.35 23.91 3.59
C ARG A 200 11.62 24.81 4.57
N GLU A 201 10.40 25.23 4.25
CA GLU A 201 9.52 26.01 5.14
C GLU A 201 9.19 25.28 6.43
N ASN A 202 9.04 23.95 6.37
CA ASN A 202 8.85 23.08 7.52
C ASN A 202 10.18 22.68 8.21
N GLU A 203 11.27 23.40 7.96
CA GLU A 203 12.60 23.16 8.56
C GLU A 203 13.08 21.71 8.39
N TYR A 204 12.77 21.11 7.24
CA TYR A 204 13.10 19.71 6.92
C TYR A 204 12.46 18.70 7.88
N ASN A 205 11.42 19.07 8.63
CA ASN A 205 10.67 18.16 9.50
C ASN A 205 9.72 17.31 8.65
N LEU A 206 9.98 16.02 8.55
CA LEU A 206 9.23 15.09 7.72
C LEU A 206 8.07 14.41 8.46
N ASN A 207 7.63 14.93 9.61
CA ASN A 207 6.53 14.34 10.37
C ASN A 207 5.24 14.34 9.52
N ILE A 208 4.67 13.14 9.29
CA ILE A 208 3.59 12.90 8.32
C ILE A 208 2.37 13.83 8.51
N PRO A 209 1.85 14.08 9.73
CA PRO A 209 0.69 14.96 9.93
C PRO A 209 0.89 16.41 9.51
N ARG A 210 2.12 16.85 9.21
CA ARG A 210 2.38 18.19 8.64
C ARG A 210 1.96 18.30 7.18
N TYR A 211 1.84 17.17 6.49
CA TYR A 211 1.64 17.09 5.04
C TYR A 211 0.34 16.38 4.67
N VAL A 212 -0.08 15.40 5.48
CA VAL A 212 -1.31 14.64 5.27
C VAL A 212 -2.17 14.72 6.53
N ASP A 213 -3.31 15.41 6.42
CA ASP A 213 -4.32 15.37 7.47
C ASP A 213 -5.22 14.15 7.29
N SER A 214 -4.87 13.07 7.98
CA SER A 214 -5.66 11.84 7.96
C SER A 214 -6.77 11.85 9.02
N ALA A 215 -6.92 12.89 9.84
CA ALA A 215 -7.88 12.92 10.94
C ALA A 215 -9.34 12.82 10.45
N ALA A 216 -10.19 12.25 11.31
CA ALA A 216 -11.63 12.34 11.08
C ALA A 216 -12.04 13.80 11.22
N ASP A 217 -12.97 14.25 10.39
CA ASP A 217 -13.53 15.59 10.55
C ASP A 217 -14.21 15.68 11.92
N ALA A 218 -14.05 16.82 12.59
CA ALA A 218 -14.67 17.02 13.88
C ALA A 218 -16.20 16.95 13.72
N GLU A 219 -16.86 16.21 14.61
CA GLU A 219 -18.32 16.22 14.68
C GLU A 219 -18.77 17.65 15.02
N SER A 220 -19.67 18.17 14.19
CA SER A 220 -20.28 19.48 14.37
C SER A 220 -21.79 19.30 14.40
N TRP A 221 -22.44 19.95 15.35
CA TRP A 221 -23.89 19.92 15.51
C TRP A 221 -24.44 21.32 15.27
N ASP A 222 -25.38 21.45 14.33
CA ASP A 222 -26.05 22.72 14.10
C ASP A 222 -27.12 22.97 15.18
N LEU A 223 -26.85 23.97 16.03
CA LEU A 223 -27.74 24.33 17.14
C LEU A 223 -29.11 24.80 16.66
N HIS A 224 -29.18 25.50 15.53
CA HIS A 224 -30.44 26.01 15.01
C HIS A 224 -31.30 24.87 14.47
N ALA A 225 -30.73 23.98 13.66
CA ALA A 225 -31.43 22.79 13.17
C ALA A 225 -31.96 21.91 14.32
N THR A 226 -31.18 21.80 15.40
CA THR A 226 -31.59 21.07 16.60
C THR A 226 -32.78 21.72 17.32
N MET A 227 -32.83 23.06 17.38
CA MET A 227 -33.86 23.79 18.11
C MET A 227 -35.13 24.07 17.30
N LEU A 228 -34.97 24.34 16.00
CA LEU A 228 -36.01 24.91 15.14
C LEU A 228 -36.35 24.02 13.94
N GLY A 229 -35.64 22.90 13.77
CA GLY A 229 -35.78 22.01 12.62
C GLY A 229 -35.07 22.52 11.38
N GLY A 230 -35.25 21.79 10.28
CA GLY A 230 -34.50 21.97 9.03
C GLY A 230 -33.22 21.13 9.00
N ILE A 231 -32.61 21.05 7.82
CA ILE A 231 -31.42 20.26 7.54
C ILE A 231 -30.33 21.23 7.06
N PRO A 232 -29.20 21.35 7.76
CA PRO A 232 -28.12 22.24 7.33
C PRO A 232 -27.60 21.85 5.94
N VAL A 233 -27.52 22.83 5.03
CA VAL A 233 -26.96 22.63 3.69
C VAL A 233 -25.49 22.19 3.77
N SER A 234 -24.78 22.60 4.82
CA SER A 234 -23.42 22.15 5.13
C SER A 234 -23.34 20.64 5.36
N GLU A 235 -24.28 20.06 6.11
CA GLU A 235 -24.35 18.60 6.36
C GLU A 235 -24.72 17.84 5.09
N ILE A 236 -25.67 18.36 4.30
CA ILE A 236 -25.99 17.80 2.98
C ILE A 236 -24.72 17.79 2.11
N ASN A 237 -23.95 18.88 2.09
CA ASN A 237 -22.74 18.99 1.30
C ASN A 237 -21.60 18.07 1.77
N GLN A 238 -21.63 17.53 2.99
CA GLN A 238 -20.66 16.50 3.40
C GLN A 238 -20.82 15.22 2.58
N LEU A 239 -22.03 14.93 2.10
CA LEU A 239 -22.34 13.82 1.20
C LEU A 239 -22.01 14.11 -0.27
N ARG A 240 -21.18 15.12 -0.56
CA ARG A 240 -20.79 15.55 -1.92
C ARG A 240 -20.38 14.41 -2.85
N THR A 241 -19.73 13.37 -2.34
CA THR A 241 -19.28 12.24 -3.15
C THR A 241 -20.47 11.50 -3.77
N TYR A 242 -21.58 11.39 -3.04
CA TYR A 242 -22.83 10.82 -3.53
C TYR A 242 -23.54 11.78 -4.48
N TRP A 243 -23.54 13.09 -4.20
CA TRP A 243 -24.20 14.09 -5.07
C TRP A 243 -23.46 14.34 -6.38
N GLN A 244 -22.15 14.11 -6.41
CA GLN A 244 -21.37 14.09 -7.66
C GLN A 244 -21.75 12.89 -8.54
N ALA A 245 -22.07 11.75 -7.94
CA ALA A 245 -22.54 10.56 -8.66
C ALA A 245 -24.03 10.67 -9.06
N PHE A 246 -24.86 11.23 -8.19
CA PHE A 246 -26.32 11.29 -8.32
C PHE A 246 -26.85 12.74 -8.09
N PRO A 247 -26.56 13.67 -9.00
CA PRO A 247 -26.94 15.07 -8.83
C PRO A 247 -28.45 15.29 -8.85
N ALA A 248 -29.21 14.57 -9.68
CA ALA A 248 -30.67 14.71 -9.72
C ALA A 248 -31.34 14.11 -8.47
N LEU A 249 -30.73 13.08 -7.88
CA LEU A 249 -31.20 12.51 -6.62
C LEU A 249 -31.16 13.54 -5.48
N ARG A 250 -30.09 14.35 -5.37
CA ARG A 250 -30.01 15.44 -4.36
C ARG A 250 -31.24 16.36 -4.47
N ASN A 251 -31.54 16.80 -5.68
CA ASN A 251 -32.64 17.75 -5.93
C ASN A 251 -34.02 17.11 -5.73
N THR A 252 -34.12 15.78 -5.82
CA THR A 252 -35.35 15.04 -5.52
C THR A 252 -35.57 14.88 -4.02
N LEU A 253 -34.48 14.75 -3.24
CA LEU A 253 -34.55 14.53 -1.79
C LEU A 253 -34.67 15.83 -0.99
N PHE A 254 -34.04 16.91 -1.45
CA PHE A 254 -33.90 18.15 -0.69
C PHE A 254 -34.35 19.37 -1.49
N THR A 255 -35.06 20.26 -0.81
CA THR A 255 -35.40 21.60 -1.29
C THR A 255 -34.76 22.63 -0.37
N ASP A 256 -33.91 23.48 -0.92
CA ASP A 256 -33.25 24.53 -0.14
C ASP A 256 -34.28 25.61 0.23
N THR A 257 -34.51 25.84 1.53
CA THR A 257 -35.43 26.89 2.01
C THR A 257 -34.74 28.24 2.09
N ASN A 258 -33.44 28.24 2.41
CA ASN A 258 -32.57 29.40 2.32
C ASN A 258 -31.11 28.95 2.06
N SER A 259 -30.15 29.87 2.13
CA SER A 259 -28.74 29.56 1.86
C SER A 259 -28.09 28.58 2.83
N ASN A 260 -28.65 28.44 4.04
CA ASN A 260 -28.04 27.68 5.14
C ASN A 260 -28.81 26.40 5.48
N TYR A 261 -30.12 26.37 5.21
CA TYR A 261 -31.00 25.26 5.57
C TYR A 261 -31.82 24.78 4.36
N ALA A 262 -32.09 23.49 4.36
CA ALA A 262 -32.93 22.79 3.42
C ALA A 262 -33.99 21.98 4.19
N GLU A 263 -35.03 21.58 3.48
CA GLU A 263 -36.05 20.66 3.96
C GLU A 263 -36.12 19.43 3.07
N LEU A 264 -36.68 18.36 3.62
CA LEU A 264 -36.91 17.13 2.90
C LEU A 264 -38.07 17.34 1.91
N ALA A 265 -37.80 17.18 0.61
CA ALA A 265 -38.78 17.43 -0.45
C ALA A 265 -39.86 16.34 -0.54
N ILE A 266 -39.65 15.23 0.16
CA ILE A 266 -40.51 14.04 0.20
C ILE A 266 -40.88 13.68 1.64
N ALA A 267 -41.87 12.81 1.81
CA ALA A 267 -42.21 12.28 3.13
C ALA A 267 -41.06 11.44 3.71
N SER A 268 -40.82 11.55 5.01
CA SER A 268 -39.70 10.88 5.70
C SER A 268 -39.71 9.36 5.57
N ASN A 269 -40.89 8.74 5.47
CA ASN A 269 -41.04 7.31 5.24
C ASN A 269 -40.78 6.87 3.79
N ALA A 270 -40.79 7.81 2.83
CA ALA A 270 -40.59 7.53 1.40
C ALA A 270 -39.13 7.66 0.94
N VAL A 271 -38.20 8.01 1.84
CA VAL A 271 -36.79 8.27 1.50
C VAL A 271 -36.12 7.07 0.86
N ASN A 272 -36.22 5.89 1.49
CA ASN A 272 -35.57 4.68 1.00
C ASN A 272 -36.12 4.23 -0.37
N ASP A 273 -37.44 4.32 -0.54
CA ASP A 273 -38.11 3.95 -1.79
C ASP A 273 -37.72 4.92 -2.91
N THR A 274 -37.73 6.23 -2.62
CA THR A 274 -37.32 7.26 -3.59
C THR A 274 -35.87 7.07 -4.03
N ILE A 275 -34.94 6.83 -3.10
CA ILE A 275 -33.53 6.56 -3.44
C ILE A 275 -33.43 5.29 -4.30
N SER A 276 -34.07 4.21 -3.88
CA SER A 276 -33.95 2.91 -4.55
C SER A 276 -34.55 2.90 -5.94
N GLN A 277 -35.61 3.68 -6.19
CA GLN A 277 -36.32 3.75 -7.47
C GLN A 277 -35.81 4.89 -8.37
N HIS A 278 -34.93 5.77 -7.87
CA HIS A 278 -34.42 6.89 -8.65
C HIS A 278 -33.69 6.40 -9.91
N SER A 279 -33.91 7.07 -11.04
CA SER A 279 -33.38 6.69 -12.34
C SER A 279 -31.84 6.60 -12.36
N GLU A 280 -31.15 7.53 -11.68
CA GLU A 280 -29.69 7.51 -11.58
C GLU A 280 -29.17 6.30 -10.79
N VAL A 281 -29.85 5.90 -9.71
CA VAL A 281 -29.46 4.74 -8.90
C VAL A 281 -29.75 3.43 -9.64
N GLN A 282 -30.85 3.36 -10.37
CA GLN A 282 -31.17 2.22 -11.24
C GLN A 282 -30.19 2.12 -12.42
N GLY A 283 -29.85 3.25 -13.04
CA GLY A 283 -28.83 3.32 -14.08
C GLY A 283 -27.46 2.85 -13.58
N PHE A 284 -27.06 3.25 -12.36
CA PHE A 284 -25.85 2.78 -11.73
C PHE A 284 -25.82 1.25 -11.54
N LYS A 285 -26.92 0.65 -11.07
CA LYS A 285 -27.04 -0.82 -10.93
C LYS A 285 -26.92 -1.52 -12.28
N GLN A 286 -27.62 -1.01 -13.30
CA GLN A 286 -27.55 -1.58 -14.66
C GLN A 286 -26.14 -1.51 -15.24
N SER A 287 -25.43 -0.39 -15.04
CA SER A 287 -24.03 -0.24 -15.47
C SER A 287 -23.10 -1.22 -14.76
N TYR A 288 -23.31 -1.45 -13.46
CA TYR A 288 -22.57 -2.45 -12.70
C TYR A 288 -22.85 -3.87 -13.24
N ASP A 289 -24.11 -4.24 -13.39
CA ASP A 289 -24.50 -5.56 -13.91
C ASP A 289 -23.96 -5.80 -15.32
N ALA A 290 -23.99 -4.77 -16.19
CA ALA A 290 -23.42 -4.85 -17.53
C ALA A 290 -21.90 -5.06 -17.50
N ALA A 291 -21.17 -4.35 -16.63
CA ALA A 291 -19.72 -4.44 -16.50
C ALA A 291 -19.22 -5.81 -15.98
N PHE A 292 -20.07 -6.57 -15.31
CA PHE A 292 -19.75 -7.91 -14.79
C PHE A 292 -20.51 -9.04 -15.50
N SER A 293 -21.28 -8.74 -16.55
CA SER A 293 -22.15 -9.71 -17.23
C SER A 293 -21.41 -10.91 -17.83
N ASP A 294 -20.17 -10.73 -18.27
CA ASP A 294 -19.28 -11.75 -18.84
C ASP A 294 -18.21 -12.26 -17.87
N PHE A 295 -18.23 -11.81 -16.61
CA PHE A 295 -17.14 -12.08 -15.66
C PHE A 295 -17.01 -13.57 -15.34
N ASP A 296 -18.13 -14.28 -15.14
CA ASP A 296 -18.14 -15.72 -14.87
C ASP A 296 -17.57 -16.54 -16.04
N ASP A 297 -17.93 -16.18 -17.27
CA ASP A 297 -17.43 -16.81 -18.49
C ASP A 297 -15.93 -16.55 -18.67
N SER A 298 -15.47 -15.33 -18.39
CA SER A 298 -14.06 -14.95 -18.39
C SER A 298 -13.26 -15.77 -17.37
N LEU A 299 -13.74 -15.87 -16.12
CA LEU A 299 -13.10 -16.67 -15.07
C LEU A 299 -13.01 -18.15 -15.47
N ARG A 300 -14.06 -18.72 -16.05
CA ARG A 300 -14.05 -20.10 -16.53
C ARG A 300 -13.06 -20.32 -17.67
N ALA A 301 -12.96 -19.38 -18.60
CA ALA A 301 -12.00 -19.45 -19.69
C ALA A 301 -10.55 -19.45 -19.15
N GLU A 302 -10.24 -18.51 -18.26
CA GLU A 302 -8.88 -18.32 -17.72
C GLU A 302 -8.45 -19.40 -16.72
N LEU A 303 -9.35 -19.87 -15.86
CA LEU A 303 -9.00 -20.74 -14.73
C LEU A 303 -9.27 -22.22 -14.99
N ILE A 304 -10.23 -22.56 -15.84
CA ILE A 304 -10.70 -23.96 -16.00
C ILE A 304 -10.38 -24.50 -17.39
N THR A 305 -10.68 -23.73 -18.43
CA THR A 305 -10.63 -24.23 -19.82
C THR A 305 -9.22 -24.66 -20.24
N LEU A 306 -8.19 -23.95 -19.77
CA LEU A 306 -6.80 -24.34 -19.96
C LEU A 306 -6.49 -25.75 -19.45
N PHE A 307 -7.10 -26.18 -18.34
CA PHE A 307 -6.88 -27.50 -17.78
C PHE A 307 -7.73 -28.58 -18.44
N SER A 308 -8.94 -28.27 -18.90
CA SER A 308 -9.76 -29.23 -19.64
C SER A 308 -9.15 -29.59 -20.99
N ASP A 309 -8.55 -28.61 -21.67
CA ASP A 309 -7.90 -28.82 -22.97
C ASP A 309 -6.56 -29.55 -22.82
N ALA A 310 -5.79 -29.23 -21.77
CA ALA A 310 -4.60 -29.96 -21.38
C ALA A 310 -4.89 -31.44 -21.04
N ALA A 311 -6.00 -31.71 -20.32
CA ALA A 311 -6.42 -33.07 -20.00
C ALA A 311 -6.75 -33.89 -21.27
N SER A 312 -7.24 -33.23 -22.32
CA SER A 312 -7.59 -33.86 -23.60
C SER A 312 -6.37 -34.07 -24.51
N SER A 313 -5.36 -33.21 -24.40
CA SER A 313 -4.15 -33.22 -25.25
C SER A 313 -2.95 -33.94 -24.62
N GLY A 314 -3.00 -34.26 -23.32
CA GLY A 314 -1.94 -34.99 -22.61
C GLY A 314 -0.69 -34.16 -22.30
N VAL A 315 -0.74 -32.84 -22.54
CA VAL A 315 0.36 -31.91 -22.25
C VAL A 315 -0.04 -31.04 -21.07
N ALA A 316 0.75 -31.09 -19.98
CA ALA A 316 0.50 -30.25 -18.80
C ALA A 316 0.64 -28.76 -19.17
N PRO A 317 -0.29 -27.89 -18.75
CA PRO A 317 -0.22 -26.48 -19.08
C PRO A 317 0.91 -25.83 -18.29
N ILE A 318 1.75 -25.03 -18.96
CA ILE A 318 2.75 -24.20 -18.29
C ILE A 318 2.01 -23.06 -17.59
N LEU A 319 1.82 -23.19 -16.28
CA LEU A 319 1.06 -22.24 -15.49
C LEU A 319 2.00 -21.30 -14.74
N ASN A 320 1.79 -20.00 -14.92
CA ASN A 320 2.36 -18.99 -14.03
C ASN A 320 1.21 -18.41 -13.19
N ILE A 321 1.04 -18.95 -11.98
CA ILE A 321 -0.02 -18.55 -11.05
C ILE A 321 0.06 -17.05 -10.73
N ALA A 322 1.26 -16.52 -10.53
CA ALA A 322 1.43 -15.10 -10.23
C ALA A 322 0.92 -14.20 -11.37
N ARG A 323 1.18 -14.60 -12.62
CA ARG A 323 0.68 -13.89 -13.80
C ARG A 323 -0.85 -13.95 -13.93
N LEU A 324 -1.47 -15.05 -13.52
CA LEU A 324 -2.93 -15.17 -13.52
C LEU A 324 -3.57 -14.25 -12.48
N GLU A 325 -3.01 -14.19 -11.26
CA GLU A 325 -3.45 -13.25 -10.22
C GLU A 325 -3.41 -11.81 -10.75
N GLU A 326 -2.29 -11.43 -11.36
CA GLU A 326 -2.10 -10.10 -11.95
C GLU A 326 -3.12 -9.81 -13.04
N LYS A 327 -3.38 -10.76 -13.95
CA LYS A 327 -4.36 -10.62 -15.03
C LYS A 327 -5.78 -10.43 -14.50
N LEU A 328 -6.22 -11.26 -13.55
CA LEU A 328 -7.55 -11.14 -12.95
C LEU A 328 -7.71 -9.84 -12.16
N SER A 329 -6.66 -9.43 -11.47
CA SER A 329 -6.63 -8.16 -10.76
C SER A 329 -6.74 -6.98 -11.73
N ALA A 330 -6.02 -7.01 -12.85
CA ALA A 330 -6.09 -5.98 -13.88
C ALA A 330 -7.49 -5.90 -14.50
N ASP A 331 -8.10 -7.04 -14.84
CA ASP A 331 -9.47 -7.12 -15.37
C ASP A 331 -10.50 -6.54 -14.37
N LEU A 332 -10.41 -6.90 -13.09
CA LEU A 332 -11.27 -6.36 -12.05
C LEU A 332 -11.16 -4.82 -11.95
N PHE A 333 -9.94 -4.28 -11.97
CA PHE A 333 -9.71 -2.84 -11.92
C PHE A 333 -10.23 -2.15 -13.18
N GLN A 334 -10.11 -2.78 -14.36
CA GLN A 334 -10.62 -2.25 -15.62
C GLN A 334 -12.16 -2.20 -15.61
N ARG A 335 -12.82 -3.24 -15.11
CA ARG A 335 -14.29 -3.31 -14.98
C ARG A 335 -14.82 -2.24 -14.02
N LEU A 336 -14.08 -1.95 -12.96
CA LEU A 336 -14.41 -0.93 -11.96
C LEU A 336 -13.87 0.47 -12.29
N ALA A 337 -13.15 0.63 -13.41
CA ALA A 337 -12.62 1.92 -13.80
C ALA A 337 -13.76 2.86 -14.22
N ARG A 338 -13.69 4.13 -13.81
CA ARG A 338 -14.57 5.17 -14.35
C ARG A 338 -14.23 5.37 -15.83
N THR A 339 -15.20 5.15 -16.70
CA THR A 339 -15.07 5.39 -18.13
C THR A 339 -16.09 6.45 -18.56
N THR A 340 -15.96 6.94 -19.79
CA THR A 340 -16.96 7.83 -20.40
C THR A 340 -18.31 7.16 -20.66
N LEU A 341 -18.37 5.82 -20.55
CA LEU A 341 -19.54 4.98 -20.86
C LEU A 341 -20.15 4.31 -19.62
N ASN A 342 -19.34 4.06 -18.58
CA ASN A 342 -19.74 3.48 -17.30
C ASN A 342 -19.20 4.35 -16.16
N ASP A 343 -20.11 4.94 -15.38
CA ASP A 343 -19.77 5.56 -14.10
C ASP A 343 -20.16 4.64 -12.95
N ILE A 344 -19.34 3.62 -12.69
CA ILE A 344 -19.41 2.85 -11.44
C ILE A 344 -18.77 3.70 -10.32
N ALA A 345 -19.32 4.89 -10.09
CA ALA A 345 -18.93 5.74 -8.98
C ALA A 345 -19.16 5.02 -7.64
N LEU A 346 -18.50 5.49 -6.58
CA LEU A 346 -18.72 5.04 -5.19
C LEU A 346 -18.23 3.64 -4.83
N ILE A 347 -17.94 2.74 -5.79
CA ILE A 347 -17.34 1.44 -5.46
C ILE A 347 -15.84 1.60 -5.21
N ASP A 348 -15.40 1.19 -4.03
CA ASP A 348 -13.97 1.12 -3.71
C ASP A 348 -13.34 -0.10 -4.40
N LYS A 349 -12.63 0.17 -5.51
CA LYS A 349 -11.89 -0.85 -6.28
C LYS A 349 -10.91 -1.68 -5.44
N TYR A 350 -10.31 -1.09 -4.40
CA TYR A 350 -9.39 -1.81 -3.53
C TYR A 350 -10.13 -2.76 -2.60
N HIS A 351 -11.34 -2.40 -2.15
CA HIS A 351 -12.17 -3.32 -1.38
C HIS A 351 -12.59 -4.52 -2.23
N ALA A 352 -13.02 -4.29 -3.48
CA ALA A 352 -13.31 -5.38 -4.42
C ALA A 352 -12.09 -6.28 -4.65
N TYR A 353 -10.90 -5.68 -4.80
CA TYR A 353 -9.65 -6.43 -4.90
C TYR A 353 -9.35 -7.28 -3.65
N GLN A 354 -9.67 -6.80 -2.46
CA GLN A 354 -9.52 -7.62 -1.25
C GLN A 354 -10.42 -8.85 -1.28
N LEU A 355 -11.66 -8.71 -1.76
CA LEU A 355 -12.59 -9.82 -1.90
C LEU A 355 -12.04 -10.86 -2.88
N LEU A 356 -11.51 -10.42 -4.02
CA LEU A 356 -10.83 -11.30 -4.98
C LEU A 356 -9.64 -12.00 -4.33
N ASN A 357 -8.76 -11.26 -3.65
CA ASN A 357 -7.55 -11.82 -3.03
C ASN A 357 -7.87 -12.84 -1.92
N ASN A 358 -8.95 -12.63 -1.16
CA ASN A 358 -9.42 -13.58 -0.16
C ASN A 358 -9.78 -14.94 -0.80
N GLN A 359 -10.48 -14.92 -1.94
CA GLN A 359 -10.82 -16.15 -2.67
C GLN A 359 -9.60 -16.74 -3.40
N TRP A 360 -8.70 -15.88 -3.88
CA TRP A 360 -7.50 -16.29 -4.60
C TRP A 360 -6.59 -17.22 -3.79
N GLN A 361 -6.53 -17.10 -2.47
CA GLN A 361 -5.73 -18.02 -1.64
C GLN A 361 -6.20 -19.48 -1.79
N MET A 362 -7.52 -19.70 -1.89
CA MET A 362 -8.10 -21.01 -2.14
C MET A 362 -7.86 -21.43 -3.60
N ILE A 363 -8.23 -20.56 -4.55
CA ILE A 363 -8.08 -20.82 -5.99
C ILE A 363 -6.63 -21.17 -6.34
N ARG A 364 -5.65 -20.46 -5.78
CA ARG A 364 -4.23 -20.75 -5.98
C ARG A 364 -3.88 -22.16 -5.55
N THR A 365 -4.34 -22.60 -4.38
CA THR A 365 -4.08 -23.94 -3.87
C THR A 365 -4.67 -24.99 -4.80
N ASP A 366 -5.90 -24.76 -5.28
CA ASP A 366 -6.57 -25.63 -6.25
C ASP A 366 -5.82 -25.68 -7.59
N LEU A 367 -5.33 -24.54 -8.08
CA LEU A 367 -4.51 -24.46 -9.30
C LEU A 367 -3.17 -25.18 -9.15
N GLU A 368 -2.52 -25.11 -7.99
CA GLU A 368 -1.28 -25.84 -7.70
C GLU A 368 -1.54 -27.36 -7.69
N MET A 369 -2.64 -27.82 -7.10
CA MET A 369 -3.06 -29.23 -7.14
C MET A 369 -3.39 -29.68 -8.57
N LEU A 370 -4.17 -28.90 -9.31
CA LEU A 370 -4.50 -29.18 -10.72
C LEU A 370 -3.25 -29.27 -11.60
N HIS A 371 -2.25 -28.42 -11.35
CA HIS A 371 -1.01 -28.41 -12.11
C HIS A 371 -0.11 -29.61 -11.79
N THR A 372 -0.07 -30.05 -10.53
CA THR A 372 0.82 -31.13 -10.07
C THR A 372 0.21 -32.52 -10.23
N GLU A 373 -1.09 -32.68 -9.95
CA GLU A 373 -1.81 -33.96 -9.90
C GLU A 373 -2.74 -34.16 -11.11
N GLY A 374 -2.93 -33.12 -11.93
CA GLY A 374 -3.76 -33.14 -13.12
C GLY A 374 -5.25 -32.98 -12.84
N PHE A 375 -6.04 -32.83 -13.91
CA PHE A 375 -7.47 -32.49 -13.80
C PHE A 375 -8.33 -33.56 -13.11
N ALA A 376 -7.86 -34.81 -13.03
CA ALA A 376 -8.56 -35.90 -12.36
C ALA A 376 -8.74 -35.67 -10.84
N VAL A 377 -7.89 -34.85 -10.21
CA VAL A 377 -7.96 -34.53 -8.78
C VAL A 377 -9.30 -33.88 -8.40
N THR A 378 -9.94 -33.15 -9.33
CA THR A 378 -11.26 -32.53 -9.12
C THR A 378 -12.39 -33.51 -8.83
N LYS A 379 -12.19 -34.79 -9.18
CA LYS A 379 -13.15 -35.88 -8.96
C LYS A 379 -12.74 -36.82 -7.84
N GLN A 380 -11.56 -36.62 -7.25
CA GLN A 380 -11.11 -37.43 -6.12
C GLN A 380 -11.84 -37.00 -4.85
N VAL A 381 -12.29 -37.98 -4.08
CA VAL A 381 -12.96 -37.76 -2.80
C VAL A 381 -11.97 -38.12 -1.70
N ASP A 382 -11.49 -37.12 -0.98
CA ASP A 382 -10.68 -37.40 0.20
C ASP A 382 -11.56 -37.99 1.32
N PRO A 383 -11.19 -39.13 1.89
CA PRO A 383 -11.94 -39.71 3.00
C PRO A 383 -11.85 -38.79 4.23
N PHE A 384 -12.98 -38.27 4.68
CA PHE A 384 -13.08 -37.48 5.91
C PHE A 384 -12.87 -38.38 7.14
N MET A 385 -11.60 -38.61 7.48
CA MET A 385 -11.23 -39.46 8.61
C MET A 385 -11.34 -38.70 9.93
N VAL A 386 -12.42 -38.95 10.67
CA VAL A 386 -12.57 -38.46 12.06
C VAL A 386 -11.92 -39.47 13.00
N VAL A 387 -10.80 -39.09 13.62
CA VAL A 387 -10.19 -39.88 14.69
C VAL A 387 -11.08 -39.79 15.93
N LYS A 388 -11.92 -40.81 16.15
CA LYS A 388 -12.72 -40.94 17.36
C LYS A 388 -11.80 -41.36 18.51
N LYS A 389 -11.57 -40.48 19.48
CA LYS A 389 -10.87 -40.85 20.72
C LYS A 389 -11.66 -41.96 21.44
N VAL A 390 -11.10 -43.16 21.51
CA VAL A 390 -11.67 -44.25 22.31
C VAL A 390 -11.21 -44.05 23.76
N LYS A 391 -12.16 -43.75 24.66
CA LYS A 391 -11.95 -43.53 26.11
C LYS A 391 -11.15 -42.29 26.53
N GLY A 392 -11.35 -41.14 25.90
CA GLY A 392 -10.91 -39.85 26.47
C GLY A 392 -9.39 -39.70 26.70
N LYS A 393 -8.55 -40.41 25.93
CA LYS A 393 -7.13 -40.08 25.78
C LYS A 393 -6.83 -39.77 24.33
#